data_AF-A0A7J5CI30-F1
#
_entry.id   AF-A0A7J5CI30-F1
#
_cell.length_a   1.000
_cell.length_b   1.000
_cell.length_c   1.000
_cell.angle_alpha   90.00
_cell.angle_beta   90.00
_cell.angle_gamma   90.00
#
_symmetry.space_group_name_H-M   'P 1'
#
loop_
_entity.id
_entity.type
_entity.pdbx_description
1 polymer ?
#
loop_
_entity_poly.entity_id
_entity_poly.type
_entity_poly.pdbx_seq_one_letter_code
_entity_poly.pdbx_strand_id
1 'polypeptide(L)'
;MNLFAEGNKTRHVIRLLAGTTLSLVAVAAAAAVAVTPAQASTLNGEITRDEILDRAQNWVDRGITYTQTGTWATDPDGDHRYRRDCSGLVSMVWHLSDSYVTSEFMGSNAMWSTLGSINDFKPGDAMVRTGHMELFAHWKDPGDHTKGAYVYSFNSDGQTVQNPYADNNEGARGFNGWSDLQSYKPIRRTRIVSPPAVIPPSYALAGDWFGTGEATPAVVQRNGAVWEWHIKRTQSSGFSDLKFSYGDADMVPVAGDWDGDGRWTPGVVANEVNSRRWYLKNSLSGGVSDVDFLYGGKDAVPVVGDWDGNGTSTPGVVSADSGAWKWELRNANSGGGVSNTLRYGNVNTWPVTGDWDGNGTWTPAVVDDADGPRRWFLKNDLTTDGLADVQFNFGSHGTYPVPGDWNGATAATEPGIVANYDERMWRWYLKDTVSGGVDDNYFDYGNDAPYPYTF
;
A
#
# COMPACT_ATOMS: atom_id res chain seq x y z
N MET A 1 -65.41 18.52 -13.11
CA MET A 1 -66.53 19.12 -12.38
C MET A 1 -67.01 18.09 -11.36
N ASN A 2 -66.80 18.37 -10.07
CA ASN A 2 -67.36 17.79 -8.83
C ASN A 2 -67.34 16.26 -8.61
N LEU A 3 -66.66 15.70 -7.60
CA LEU A 3 -66.73 15.82 -6.11
C LEU A 3 -67.87 15.02 -5.44
N PHE A 4 -67.49 14.45 -4.28
CA PHE A 4 -68.26 13.84 -3.16
C PHE A 4 -68.59 12.35 -3.27
N ALA A 5 -68.09 11.42 -2.44
CA ALA A 5 -67.94 11.30 -0.97
C ALA A 5 -69.19 10.74 -0.25
N GLU A 6 -68.98 9.66 0.51
CA GLU A 6 -69.62 9.20 1.78
C GLU A 6 -69.45 7.66 1.84
N GLY A 7 -68.95 6.98 2.87
CA GLY A 7 -68.77 7.32 4.27
C GLY A 7 -69.63 6.39 5.12
N ASN A 8 -69.04 5.39 5.81
CA ASN A 8 -69.66 4.93 7.05
C ASN A 8 -68.62 4.57 8.12
N LYS A 9 -68.86 5.14 9.28
CA LYS A 9 -68.03 5.17 10.48
C LYS A 9 -68.46 4.03 11.40
N THR A 10 -67.54 3.46 12.17
CA THR A 10 -67.88 3.08 13.55
C THR A 10 -66.77 3.57 14.47
N ARG A 11 -67.17 4.41 15.42
CA ARG A 11 -66.33 5.07 16.43
C ARG A 11 -66.17 4.17 17.65
N HIS A 12 -64.95 4.06 18.18
CA HIS A 12 -64.74 3.94 19.62
C HIS A 12 -63.77 5.04 20.09
N VAL A 13 -63.96 5.41 21.35
CA VAL A 13 -63.87 6.77 21.88
C VAL A 13 -62.78 6.83 22.95
N ILE A 14 -61.86 7.79 22.77
CA ILE A 14 -61.14 8.63 23.76
C ILE A 14 -60.20 7.93 24.77
N ARG A 15 -58.90 8.30 24.72
CA ARG A 15 -58.26 9.20 25.71
C ARG A 15 -56.95 9.80 25.20
N LEU A 16 -56.85 11.11 25.43
CA LEU A 16 -55.75 12.02 25.11
C LEU A 16 -54.58 11.77 26.06
N LEU A 17 -53.36 11.62 25.53
CA LEU A 17 -52.12 11.92 26.24
C LEU A 17 -51.14 12.50 25.20
N ALA A 18 -50.89 13.79 25.34
CA ALA A 18 -49.79 14.48 24.69
C ALA A 18 -48.46 13.98 25.27
N GLY A 19 -47.41 13.99 24.46
CA GLY A 19 -46.04 14.00 24.99
C GLY A 19 -45.09 13.09 24.24
N THR A 20 -44.20 13.76 23.50
CA THR A 20 -42.81 13.35 23.23
C THR A 20 -42.61 12.04 22.48
N THR A 21 -42.28 12.19 21.20
CA THR A 21 -41.43 11.26 20.45
C THR A 21 -40.24 10.85 21.32
N LEU A 22 -40.23 9.61 21.77
CA LEU A 22 -39.03 8.97 22.31
C LEU A 22 -38.08 8.80 21.12
N SER A 23 -37.21 9.78 20.92
CA SER A 23 -35.96 9.59 20.19
C SER A 23 -35.21 8.49 20.91
N LEU A 24 -35.28 7.26 20.41
CA LEU A 24 -34.33 6.21 20.75
C LEU A 24 -33.00 6.66 20.14
N VAL A 25 -32.28 7.49 20.92
CA VAL A 25 -30.84 7.63 20.82
C VAL A 25 -30.29 6.25 21.16
N ALA A 26 -30.18 5.40 20.14
CA ALA A 26 -29.21 4.33 20.19
C ALA A 26 -27.86 5.05 20.23
N VAL A 27 -27.34 5.23 21.45
CA VAL A 27 -25.94 5.50 21.70
C VAL A 27 -25.21 4.27 21.14
N ALA A 28 -24.95 4.28 19.84
CA ALA A 28 -23.87 3.49 19.28
C ALA A 28 -22.64 4.13 19.90
N ALA A 29 -22.16 3.50 20.97
CA ALA A 29 -20.87 3.83 21.54
C ALA A 29 -19.89 3.90 20.37
N ALA A 30 -19.32 5.09 20.16
CA ALA A 30 -18.13 5.24 19.38
C ALA A 30 -17.07 4.37 20.06
N ALA A 31 -17.01 3.11 19.68
CA ALA A 31 -15.76 2.41 19.73
C ALA A 31 -14.90 3.16 18.72
N ALA A 32 -14.13 4.12 19.23
CA ALA A 32 -12.92 4.55 18.57
C ALA A 32 -12.08 3.27 18.44
N VAL A 33 -12.32 2.53 17.36
CA VAL A 33 -11.38 1.52 16.93
C VAL A 33 -10.32 2.34 16.26
N ALA A 34 -9.21 2.50 16.98
CA ALA A 34 -7.99 3.07 16.47
C ALA A 34 -7.76 2.53 15.06
N VAL A 35 -7.35 3.41 14.15
CA VAL A 35 -6.68 3.04 12.90
C VAL A 35 -5.72 1.93 13.27
N THR A 36 -6.01 0.69 12.89
CA THR A 36 -5.01 -0.35 13.08
C THR A 36 -3.96 -0.05 12.01
N PRO A 37 -2.74 0.35 12.40
CA PRO A 37 -1.62 0.39 11.47
C PRO A 37 -1.53 -0.97 10.79
N ALA A 38 -0.93 -1.03 9.59
CA ALA A 38 -0.61 -2.26 8.85
C ALA A 38 -0.48 -3.42 9.83
N GLN A 39 -1.44 -4.38 9.83
CA GLN A 39 -1.77 -5.24 10.99
C GLN A 39 -0.59 -5.32 11.96
N ALA A 40 -0.65 -4.53 13.05
CA ALA A 40 0.46 -4.39 13.98
C ALA A 40 1.08 -5.77 14.22
N SER A 41 2.38 -5.89 13.98
CA SER A 41 3.08 -7.15 14.16
C SER A 41 2.75 -7.73 15.54
N THR A 42 2.76 -9.05 15.69
CA THR A 42 2.72 -9.65 17.03
C THR A 42 4.13 -9.67 17.61
N LEU A 43 4.26 -9.71 18.94
CA LEU A 43 5.55 -9.95 19.60
C LEU A 43 6.33 -11.10 18.95
N ASN A 44 7.60 -10.86 18.61
CA ASN A 44 8.50 -11.77 17.90
C ASN A 44 8.00 -12.27 16.53
N GLY A 45 6.87 -11.77 16.06
CA GLY A 45 6.20 -12.13 14.83
C GLY A 45 6.87 -11.57 13.59
N GLU A 46 6.16 -11.66 12.48
CA GLU A 46 6.54 -10.99 11.25
C GLU A 46 6.23 -9.50 11.36
N ILE A 47 7.11 -8.67 10.80
CA ILE A 47 7.03 -7.21 10.89
C ILE A 47 7.51 -6.60 9.56
N THR A 48 6.93 -5.47 9.16
CA THR A 48 7.35 -4.75 7.94
C THR A 48 8.43 -3.71 8.24
N ARG A 49 9.14 -3.24 7.23
CA ARG A 49 10.11 -2.14 7.41
C ARG A 49 9.42 -0.84 7.81
N ASP A 50 8.28 -0.57 7.19
CA ASP A 50 7.49 0.63 7.47
C ASP A 50 7.05 0.64 8.94
N GLU A 51 6.55 -0.49 9.46
CA GLU A 51 6.19 -0.59 10.87
C GLU A 51 7.39 -0.37 11.80
N ILE A 52 8.57 -0.89 11.45
CA ILE A 52 9.81 -0.67 12.24
C ILE A 52 10.12 0.84 12.31
N LEU A 53 10.05 1.54 11.19
CA LEU A 53 10.36 2.98 11.12
C LEU A 53 9.27 3.82 11.81
N ASP A 54 7.99 3.48 11.65
CA ASP A 54 6.87 4.13 12.34
C ASP A 54 6.99 3.99 13.85
N ARG A 55 7.36 2.79 14.33
CA ARG A 55 7.67 2.57 15.75
C ARG A 55 8.82 3.48 16.20
N ALA A 56 9.90 3.58 15.41
CA ALA A 56 11.04 4.45 15.74
C ALA A 56 10.63 5.93 15.81
N GLN A 57 9.84 6.38 14.84
CA GLN A 57 9.34 7.76 14.77
C GLN A 57 8.36 8.06 15.91
N ASN A 58 7.47 7.13 16.28
CA ASN A 58 6.63 7.28 17.47
C ASN A 58 7.47 7.52 18.73
N TRP A 59 8.62 6.85 18.82
CA TRP A 59 9.52 6.99 19.97
C TRP A 59 10.16 8.39 20.03
N VAL A 60 10.52 8.94 18.86
CA VAL A 60 10.97 10.33 18.69
C VAL A 60 9.86 11.32 19.06
N ASP A 61 8.67 11.14 18.51
CA ASP A 61 7.55 12.09 18.66
C ASP A 61 7.07 12.19 20.12
N ARG A 62 7.18 11.08 20.86
CA ARG A 62 6.91 11.04 22.31
C ARG A 62 8.03 11.66 23.16
N GLY A 63 9.11 12.11 22.53
CA GLY A 63 10.23 12.78 23.20
C GLY A 63 10.90 11.92 24.26
N ILE A 64 10.97 10.60 24.06
CA ILE A 64 11.57 9.72 25.06
C ILE A 64 13.07 10.00 25.13
N THR A 65 13.58 10.25 26.33
CA THR A 65 15.01 10.48 26.60
C THR A 65 15.71 9.22 27.08
N TYR A 66 16.98 9.09 26.70
CA TYR A 66 17.87 8.01 27.10
C TYR A 66 18.16 8.04 28.59
N THR A 67 18.20 6.87 29.21
CA THR A 67 18.60 6.65 30.59
C THR A 67 18.98 5.19 30.83
N GLN A 68 20.07 4.99 31.57
CA GLN A 68 20.52 3.67 32.00
C GLN A 68 19.85 3.20 33.32
N THR A 69 19.03 4.04 33.97
CA THR A 69 18.54 3.80 35.33
C THR A 69 17.17 3.12 35.35
N GLY A 70 17.08 1.85 34.92
CA GLY A 70 15.95 0.96 35.20
C GLY A 70 14.53 1.46 34.86
N THR A 71 14.41 2.51 34.05
CA THR A 71 13.12 3.08 33.64
C THR A 71 12.71 2.54 32.29
N TRP A 72 11.39 2.47 32.09
CA TRP A 72 10.77 1.79 30.97
C TRP A 72 9.83 2.74 30.23
N ALA A 73 9.76 2.60 28.91
CA ALA A 73 8.74 3.23 28.07
C ALA A 73 7.85 2.14 27.47
N THR A 74 6.55 2.43 27.35
CA THR A 74 5.65 1.56 26.60
C THR A 74 5.93 1.67 25.10
N ASP A 75 5.70 0.60 24.36
CA ASP A 75 5.61 0.65 22.89
C ASP A 75 4.40 1.47 22.41
N PRO A 76 4.27 1.73 21.10
CA PRO A 76 3.13 2.46 20.54
C PRO A 76 1.78 1.80 20.81
N ASP A 77 1.77 0.46 20.90
CA ASP A 77 0.57 -0.34 21.16
C ASP A 77 0.09 -0.21 22.62
N GLY A 78 1.01 0.11 23.54
CA GLY A 78 0.74 0.41 24.95
C GLY A 78 0.84 -0.79 25.90
N ASP A 79 1.05 -1.98 25.35
CA ASP A 79 0.96 -3.25 26.08
C ASP A 79 2.31 -3.81 26.53
N HIS A 80 3.42 -3.43 25.89
CA HIS A 80 4.77 -3.89 26.25
C HIS A 80 5.70 -2.76 26.62
N ARG A 81 6.72 -3.08 27.42
CA ARG A 81 7.64 -2.09 27.98
C ARG A 81 9.08 -2.42 27.63
N TYR A 82 9.81 -1.39 27.21
CA TYR A 82 11.21 -1.48 26.81
C TYR A 82 12.04 -0.50 27.63
N ARG A 83 13.31 -0.85 27.88
CA ARG A 83 14.24 0.06 28.54
C ARG A 83 14.41 1.30 27.68
N ARG A 84 14.68 2.43 28.33
CA ARG A 84 14.92 3.70 27.64
C ARG A 84 16.40 3.87 27.31
N ASP A 85 16.99 2.84 26.70
CA ASP A 85 18.38 2.84 26.25
C ASP A 85 18.46 2.49 24.75
N CYS A 86 19.68 2.49 24.20
CA CYS A 86 19.92 2.25 22.77
C CYS A 86 19.47 0.86 22.32
N SER A 87 19.61 -0.14 23.19
CA SER A 87 19.14 -1.51 22.93
C SER A 87 17.64 -1.69 23.15
N GLY A 88 17.05 -0.90 24.03
CA GLY A 88 15.62 -0.76 24.18
C GLY A 88 14.99 -0.18 22.92
N LEU A 89 15.63 0.84 22.32
CA LEU A 89 15.27 1.39 20.99
C LEU A 89 15.05 0.28 19.98
N VAL A 90 16.10 -0.50 19.74
CA VAL A 90 16.06 -1.56 18.73
C VAL A 90 15.14 -2.72 19.13
N SER A 91 15.04 -3.06 20.42
CA SER A 91 14.14 -4.12 20.88
C SER A 91 12.67 -3.80 20.61
N MET A 92 12.26 -2.55 20.83
CA MET A 92 10.87 -2.13 20.62
C MET A 92 10.52 -2.04 19.14
N VAL A 93 11.37 -1.40 18.33
CA VAL A 93 11.06 -1.19 16.90
C VAL A 93 11.04 -2.51 16.13
N TRP A 94 11.77 -3.53 16.59
CA TRP A 94 11.72 -4.90 16.08
C TRP A 94 10.62 -5.77 16.69
N HIS A 95 9.79 -5.18 17.55
CA HIS A 95 8.68 -5.78 18.30
C HIS A 95 9.06 -7.10 18.99
N LEU A 96 10.15 -7.06 19.75
CA LEU A 96 10.68 -8.23 20.46
C LEU A 96 9.97 -8.42 21.81
N SER A 97 9.72 -9.66 22.22
CA SER A 97 9.10 -9.95 23.52
C SER A 97 9.93 -9.47 24.71
N ASP A 98 11.24 -9.43 24.54
CA ASP A 98 12.18 -9.01 25.57
C ASP A 98 12.83 -7.68 25.18
N SER A 99 13.06 -6.83 26.18
CA SER A 99 13.97 -5.69 26.04
C SER A 99 15.40 -6.18 26.21
N TYR A 100 16.04 -6.60 25.13
CA TYR A 100 17.43 -7.09 25.13
C TYR A 100 18.43 -5.97 25.45
N VAL A 101 19.60 -6.32 25.98
CA VAL A 101 20.75 -5.41 26.18
C VAL A 101 21.71 -5.44 24.98
N THR A 102 22.48 -4.37 24.78
CA THR A 102 23.40 -4.24 23.64
C THR A 102 24.35 -5.42 23.44
N SER A 103 24.84 -6.02 24.54
CA SER A 103 25.74 -7.18 24.45
C SER A 103 25.08 -8.43 23.86
N GLU A 104 23.76 -8.57 23.99
CA GLU A 104 23.01 -9.71 23.42
C GLU A 104 22.86 -9.58 21.90
N PHE A 105 22.78 -8.35 21.39
CA PHE A 105 22.74 -8.06 19.95
C PHE A 105 24.08 -8.29 19.23
N MET A 106 25.18 -8.44 19.96
CA MET A 106 26.50 -8.69 19.37
C MET A 106 26.60 -10.05 18.64
N GLY A 107 25.77 -11.02 19.02
CA GLY A 107 25.64 -12.33 18.36
C GLY A 107 24.42 -12.41 17.44
N SER A 108 24.39 -13.40 16.54
CA SER A 108 23.17 -13.74 15.80
C SER A 108 22.36 -14.78 16.57
N ASN A 109 21.04 -14.79 16.40
CA ASN A 109 20.15 -15.78 16.98
C ASN A 109 18.92 -16.01 16.06
N ALA A 110 17.86 -16.63 16.58
CA ALA A 110 16.65 -16.86 15.80
C ALA A 110 15.91 -15.57 15.40
N MET A 111 16.11 -14.47 16.14
CA MET A 111 15.41 -13.20 15.99
C MET A 111 16.13 -12.23 15.05
N TRP A 112 17.47 -12.27 14.97
CA TRP A 112 18.26 -11.44 14.06
C TRP A 112 19.55 -12.14 13.60
N SER A 113 20.02 -11.73 12.43
CA SER A 113 21.24 -12.22 11.80
C SER A 113 22.20 -11.09 11.48
N THR A 114 23.50 -11.38 11.53
CA THR A 114 24.55 -10.48 11.05
C THR A 114 24.54 -10.39 9.53
N LEU A 115 24.65 -9.18 8.98
CA LEU A 115 24.81 -8.95 7.54
C LEU A 115 26.28 -9.09 7.11
N GLY A 116 26.49 -9.44 5.84
CA GLY A 116 27.84 -9.63 5.28
C GLY A 116 28.61 -8.32 5.08
N SER A 117 27.90 -7.24 4.76
CA SER A 117 28.47 -5.92 4.57
C SER A 117 27.61 -4.83 5.18
N ILE A 118 28.25 -3.72 5.58
CA ILE A 118 27.52 -2.52 5.98
C ILE A 118 26.78 -1.87 4.81
N ASN A 119 27.23 -2.12 3.57
CA ASN A 119 26.56 -1.66 2.37
C ASN A 119 25.20 -2.33 2.14
N ASP A 120 24.95 -3.46 2.83
CA ASP A 120 23.71 -4.22 2.67
C ASP A 120 22.58 -3.67 3.54
N PHE A 121 22.82 -2.58 4.29
CA PHE A 121 21.78 -1.95 5.10
C PHE A 121 20.58 -1.56 4.26
N LYS A 122 19.42 -1.87 4.84
CA LYS A 122 18.11 -1.41 4.42
C LYS A 122 17.44 -0.71 5.60
N PRO A 123 16.48 0.19 5.36
CA PRO A 123 15.71 0.81 6.43
C PRO A 123 15.18 -0.23 7.43
N GLY A 124 15.29 0.07 8.72
CA GLY A 124 14.87 -0.81 9.82
C GLY A 124 15.90 -1.87 10.24
N ASP A 125 17.07 -1.93 9.59
CA ASP A 125 18.21 -2.70 10.12
C ASP A 125 18.86 -1.99 11.31
N ALA A 126 19.64 -2.72 12.11
CA ALA A 126 20.37 -2.13 13.23
C ALA A 126 21.87 -2.29 13.06
N MET A 127 22.61 -1.35 13.64
CA MET A 127 24.07 -1.35 13.70
C MET A 127 24.50 -1.42 15.16
N VAL A 128 25.40 -2.35 15.48
CA VAL A 128 25.78 -2.64 16.87
C VAL A 128 27.29 -2.69 17.05
N ARG A 129 27.77 -2.09 18.14
CA ARG A 129 29.15 -2.19 18.62
C ARG A 129 29.13 -2.35 20.14
N THR A 130 30.30 -2.57 20.73
CA THR A 130 30.41 -2.68 22.20
C THR A 130 29.84 -1.43 22.88
N GLY A 131 28.75 -1.62 23.63
CA GLY A 131 28.13 -0.58 24.44
C GLY A 131 27.20 0.40 23.71
N HIS A 132 27.03 0.29 22.37
CA HIS A 132 26.12 1.18 21.64
C HIS A 132 25.48 0.50 20.42
N MET A 133 24.25 0.90 20.10
CA MET A 133 23.56 0.45 18.89
C MET A 133 22.53 1.45 18.40
N GLU A 134 22.24 1.40 17.11
CA GLU A 134 21.41 2.39 16.43
C GLU A 134 20.58 1.72 15.34
N LEU A 135 19.45 2.32 14.99
CA LEU A 135 18.58 1.84 13.92
C LEU A 135 18.89 2.63 12.65
N PHE A 136 19.25 1.93 11.59
CA PHE A 136 19.47 2.51 10.27
C PHE A 136 18.15 2.98 9.67
N ALA A 137 18.10 4.27 9.28
CA ALA A 137 16.97 4.84 8.56
C ALA A 137 17.23 4.80 7.05
N HIS A 138 18.18 5.58 6.57
CA HIS A 138 18.52 5.64 5.14
C HIS A 138 19.95 6.10 4.89
N TRP A 139 20.48 5.81 3.71
CA TRP A 139 21.76 6.35 3.26
C TRP A 139 21.62 7.85 2.98
N LYS A 140 22.69 8.61 3.25
CA LYS A 140 22.74 10.02 2.85
C LYS A 140 22.75 10.16 1.33
N ASP A 141 23.42 9.24 0.67
CA ASP A 141 23.42 9.09 -0.78
C ASP A 141 23.30 7.60 -1.10
N PRO A 142 22.15 7.15 -1.65
CA PRO A 142 21.94 5.74 -2.02
C PRO A 142 22.88 5.23 -3.12
N GLY A 143 23.50 6.12 -3.91
CA GLY A 143 24.48 5.76 -4.95
C GLY A 143 25.93 5.79 -4.46
N ASP A 144 26.21 6.48 -3.35
CA ASP A 144 27.53 6.56 -2.73
C ASP A 144 27.45 6.47 -1.20
N HIS A 145 27.47 5.24 -0.69
CA HIS A 145 27.39 4.97 0.75
C HIS A 145 28.56 5.59 1.56
N THR A 146 29.67 5.97 0.92
CA THR A 146 30.78 6.65 1.60
C THR A 146 30.41 8.03 2.12
N LYS A 147 29.25 8.57 1.72
CA LYS A 147 28.68 9.81 2.27
C LYS A 147 28.09 9.64 3.66
N GLY A 148 27.95 8.42 4.19
CA GLY A 148 27.37 8.15 5.50
C GLY A 148 25.87 7.87 5.46
N ALA A 149 25.26 7.72 6.63
CA ALA A 149 23.86 7.31 6.78
C ALA A 149 23.18 8.06 7.92
N TYR A 150 21.86 8.17 7.80
CA TYR A 150 21.00 8.70 8.83
C TYR A 150 20.39 7.57 9.67
N VAL A 151 20.26 7.80 10.97
CA VAL A 151 19.96 6.79 11.99
C VAL A 151 19.03 7.35 13.08
N TYR A 152 18.18 6.48 13.62
CA TYR A 152 17.53 6.72 14.92
C TYR A 152 18.48 6.24 16.02
N SER A 153 18.84 7.15 16.93
CA SER A 153 19.84 6.87 17.96
C SER A 153 19.57 7.59 19.27
N PHE A 154 20.00 6.94 20.36
CA PHE A 154 20.23 7.54 21.65
C PHE A 154 21.74 7.64 21.95
N ASN A 155 22.33 8.81 21.74
CA ASN A 155 23.79 8.96 21.78
C ASN A 155 24.39 9.19 23.17
N SER A 156 23.64 9.73 24.13
CA SER A 156 24.11 9.90 25.51
C SER A 156 22.97 10.09 26.52
N ASP A 157 23.29 9.93 27.80
CA ASP A 157 22.36 10.13 28.91
C ASP A 157 21.64 11.48 28.86
N GLY A 158 20.30 11.42 28.93
CA GLY A 158 19.42 12.59 28.87
C GLY A 158 19.04 13.07 27.46
N GLN A 159 19.62 12.52 26.39
CA GLN A 159 19.24 12.88 25.01
C GLN A 159 17.98 12.15 24.56
N THR A 160 17.11 12.81 23.80
CA THR A 160 15.98 12.16 23.11
C THR A 160 16.46 11.35 21.92
N VAL A 161 15.64 10.37 21.48
CA VAL A 161 15.86 9.73 20.16
C VAL A 161 15.94 10.82 19.10
N GLN A 162 16.91 10.70 18.21
CA GLN A 162 17.14 11.68 17.16
C GLN A 162 16.27 11.35 15.93
N ASN A 163 15.60 12.37 15.37
CA ASN A 163 14.85 12.26 14.12
C ASN A 163 15.82 12.37 12.93
N PRO A 164 16.02 11.32 12.12
CA PRO A 164 16.90 11.38 10.96
C PRO A 164 16.38 12.27 9.81
N TYR A 165 15.09 12.63 9.82
CA TYR A 165 14.41 13.36 8.74
C TYR A 165 14.15 14.85 9.04
N ALA A 166 14.68 15.40 10.15
CA ALA A 166 14.43 16.79 10.53
C ALA A 166 15.43 17.78 9.88
N ASP A 167 14.92 18.84 9.24
CA ASP A 167 15.67 19.87 8.50
C ASP A 167 16.41 20.92 9.37
N ASN A 168 16.79 20.61 10.61
CA ASN A 168 17.50 21.58 11.44
C ASN A 168 19.01 21.61 11.09
N ASN A 169 19.36 22.53 10.19
CA ASN A 169 20.70 22.89 9.71
C ASN A 169 21.71 23.35 10.80
N GLU A 170 21.98 22.52 11.82
CA GLU A 170 23.17 22.62 12.68
C GLU A 170 23.67 21.21 13.09
N GLY A 171 24.50 20.60 12.24
CA GLY A 171 25.52 19.62 12.62
C GLY A 171 25.07 18.23 13.09
N ALA A 172 25.26 17.21 12.24
CA ALA A 172 25.49 15.80 12.62
C ALA A 172 24.53 15.16 13.66
N ARG A 173 23.24 15.52 13.68
CA ARG A 173 22.24 14.84 14.52
C ARG A 173 21.62 13.70 13.73
N GLY A 174 21.62 12.50 14.30
CA GLY A 174 21.07 11.28 13.71
C GLY A 174 21.85 10.84 12.49
N PHE A 175 23.16 11.14 12.43
CA PHE A 175 23.98 10.88 11.25
C PHE A 175 25.33 10.30 11.63
N ASN A 176 25.70 9.22 10.94
CA ASN A 176 27.01 8.61 11.04
C ASN A 176 27.78 8.77 9.73
N GLY A 177 28.99 9.32 9.83
CA GLY A 177 29.94 9.32 8.73
C GLY A 177 30.45 7.91 8.44
N TRP A 178 30.98 7.72 7.22
CA TRP A 178 31.47 6.40 6.76
C TRP A 178 32.46 5.72 7.70
N SER A 179 33.41 6.46 8.26
CA SER A 179 34.40 5.90 9.20
C SER A 179 33.77 5.40 10.50
N ASP A 180 32.71 6.06 10.97
CA ASP A 180 32.01 5.63 12.18
C ASP A 180 31.12 4.43 11.90
N LEU A 181 30.40 4.43 10.77
CA LEU A 181 29.66 3.29 10.27
C LEU A 181 30.54 2.03 10.22
N GLN A 182 31.76 2.12 9.68
CA GLN A 182 32.71 1.00 9.62
C GLN A 182 33.10 0.41 10.99
N SER A 183 32.85 1.12 12.10
CA SER A 183 33.08 0.60 13.46
C SER A 183 31.94 -0.31 13.97
N TYR A 184 30.79 -0.31 13.29
CA TYR A 184 29.64 -1.11 13.66
C TYR A 184 29.58 -2.44 12.93
N LYS A 185 28.94 -3.40 13.58
CA LYS A 185 28.50 -4.65 13.00
C LYS A 185 27.05 -4.51 12.51
N PRO A 186 26.75 -4.78 11.22
CA PRO A 186 25.40 -4.69 10.70
C PRO A 186 24.58 -5.94 11.09
N ILE A 187 23.37 -5.75 11.58
CA ILE A 187 22.43 -6.81 11.94
C ILE A 187 21.02 -6.52 11.41
N ARG A 188 20.28 -7.58 11.09
CA ARG A 188 18.92 -7.50 10.53
C ARG A 188 17.98 -8.46 11.23
N ARG A 189 16.78 -7.99 11.52
CA ARG A 189 15.66 -8.80 12.02
C ARG A 189 15.29 -9.91 11.02
N THR A 190 15.25 -11.16 11.47
CA THR A 190 15.06 -12.35 10.60
C THR A 190 13.66 -12.50 10.02
N ARG A 191 12.63 -11.91 10.66
CA ARG A 191 11.23 -12.00 10.23
C ARG A 191 10.71 -10.68 9.67
N ILE A 192 11.57 -9.92 8.99
CA ILE A 192 11.09 -8.80 8.18
C ILE A 192 10.39 -9.38 6.97
N VAL A 193 9.12 -9.07 6.82
CA VAL A 193 8.32 -9.40 5.64
C VAL A 193 8.09 -8.13 4.83
N SER A 194 8.03 -8.25 3.51
CA SER A 194 7.31 -7.24 2.74
C SER A 194 5.86 -7.28 3.20
N PRO A 195 5.17 -6.13 3.33
CA PRO A 195 3.79 -6.12 3.79
C PRO A 195 2.99 -7.22 3.07
N PRO A 196 2.38 -8.18 3.78
CA PRO A 196 1.21 -8.84 3.20
C PRO A 196 0.24 -7.71 2.86
N ALA A 197 -0.45 -7.79 1.73
CA ALA A 197 -1.39 -6.77 1.30
C ALA A 197 -2.34 -6.45 2.47
N VAL A 198 -2.04 -5.39 3.23
CA VAL A 198 -2.99 -4.72 4.10
C VAL A 198 -4.08 -4.35 3.12
N ILE A 199 -5.26 -4.91 3.31
CA ILE A 199 -6.38 -4.53 2.49
C ILE A 199 -6.58 -3.04 2.77
N PRO A 200 -6.17 -2.15 1.86
CA PRO A 200 -6.28 -0.74 2.09
C PRO A 200 -7.78 -0.44 2.28
N PRO A 201 -8.14 0.55 3.11
CA PRO A 201 -9.54 0.93 3.33
C PRO A 201 -10.24 1.29 2.00
N SER A 202 -9.45 1.62 0.98
CA SER A 202 -9.87 1.75 -0.40
C SER A 202 -8.74 1.46 -1.40
N TYR A 203 -9.12 1.04 -2.60
CA TYR A 203 -8.21 0.90 -3.75
C TYR A 203 -8.50 1.98 -4.79
N ALA A 204 -7.46 2.45 -5.47
CA ALA A 204 -7.59 3.25 -6.69
C ALA A 204 -7.21 2.39 -7.90
N LEU A 205 -8.04 2.45 -8.94
CA LEU A 205 -7.87 1.69 -10.18
C LEU A 205 -8.10 2.60 -11.38
N ALA A 206 -7.52 2.24 -12.53
CA ALA A 206 -7.83 2.81 -13.82
C ALA A 206 -8.42 1.74 -14.73
N GLY A 207 -9.21 2.17 -15.71
CA GLY A 207 -9.68 1.30 -16.77
C GLY A 207 -10.54 2.05 -17.77
N ASP A 208 -10.64 1.50 -18.97
CA ASP A 208 -11.61 1.98 -19.96
C ASP A 208 -13.00 1.43 -19.63
N TRP A 209 -13.61 1.95 -18.56
CA TRP A 209 -14.88 1.43 -18.03
C TRP A 209 -16.05 1.59 -18.99
N PHE A 210 -15.92 2.37 -20.06
CA PHE A 210 -17.02 2.73 -20.95
C PHE A 210 -16.72 2.45 -22.43
N GLY A 211 -15.57 1.85 -22.76
CA GLY A 211 -15.17 1.52 -24.12
C GLY A 211 -14.91 2.76 -24.96
N THR A 212 -14.37 3.82 -24.35
CA THR A 212 -14.08 5.09 -25.02
C THR A 212 -12.68 5.12 -25.64
N GLY A 213 -11.84 4.14 -25.32
CA GLY A 213 -10.41 4.14 -25.60
C GLY A 213 -9.61 5.04 -24.67
N GLU A 214 -10.19 5.48 -23.55
CA GLU A 214 -9.51 6.33 -22.55
C GLU A 214 -9.76 5.74 -21.17
N ALA A 215 -8.68 5.49 -20.42
CA ALA A 215 -8.77 5.06 -19.04
C ALA A 215 -9.31 6.18 -18.16
N THR A 216 -10.23 5.83 -17.27
CA THR A 216 -10.80 6.77 -16.30
C THR A 216 -10.71 6.22 -14.88
N PRO A 217 -10.80 7.08 -13.86
CA PRO A 217 -10.63 6.65 -12.47
C PRO A 217 -11.75 5.77 -11.92
N ALA A 218 -11.39 4.81 -11.09
CA ALA A 218 -12.29 4.20 -10.11
C ALA A 218 -11.65 4.17 -8.71
N VAL A 219 -12.52 4.26 -7.70
CA VAL A 219 -12.16 4.04 -6.30
C VAL A 219 -13.05 2.94 -5.74
N VAL A 220 -12.45 1.96 -5.07
CA VAL A 220 -13.16 0.85 -4.43
C VAL A 220 -13.05 1.04 -2.94
N GLN A 221 -14.17 1.29 -2.26
CA GLN A 221 -14.21 1.64 -0.84
C GLN A 221 -14.86 0.53 -0.02
N ARG A 222 -14.34 0.30 1.18
CA ARG A 222 -14.87 -0.71 2.08
C ARG A 222 -16.24 -0.27 2.61
N ASN A 223 -17.30 -1.02 2.28
CA ASN A 223 -18.64 -0.80 2.82
C ASN A 223 -19.11 -2.05 3.60
N GLY A 224 -18.77 -2.10 4.89
CA GLY A 224 -19.08 -3.24 5.74
C GLY A 224 -18.27 -4.48 5.35
N ALA A 225 -18.94 -5.54 4.90
CA ALA A 225 -18.30 -6.79 4.46
C ALA A 225 -18.08 -6.86 2.94
N VAL A 226 -18.50 -5.84 2.19
CA VAL A 226 -18.42 -5.81 0.72
C VAL A 226 -17.64 -4.61 0.23
N TRP A 227 -17.08 -4.71 -0.97
CA TRP A 227 -16.54 -3.58 -1.70
C TRP A 227 -17.65 -2.77 -2.36
N GLU A 228 -17.54 -1.44 -2.26
CA GLU A 228 -18.33 -0.48 -3.00
C GLU A 228 -17.46 0.16 -4.07
N TRP A 229 -17.83 -0.04 -5.33
CA TRP A 229 -17.13 0.47 -6.51
C TRP A 229 -17.71 1.82 -6.90
N HIS A 230 -16.84 2.82 -7.04
CA HIS A 230 -17.16 4.17 -7.48
C HIS A 230 -16.39 4.40 -8.78
N ILE A 231 -17.11 4.55 -9.89
CA ILE A 231 -16.52 4.68 -11.22
C ILE A 231 -16.80 6.08 -11.75
N LYS A 232 -15.78 6.72 -12.32
CA LYS A 232 -15.85 8.02 -12.97
C LYS A 232 -15.85 7.84 -14.49
N ARG A 233 -16.63 8.65 -15.21
CA ARG A 233 -16.65 8.68 -16.68
C ARG A 233 -15.58 9.57 -17.31
N THR A 234 -14.96 10.43 -16.52
CA THR A 234 -14.11 11.52 -17.01
C THR A 234 -13.01 11.83 -15.99
N GLN A 235 -11.83 12.21 -16.45
CA GLN A 235 -10.71 12.67 -15.62
C GLN A 235 -10.98 14.05 -15.02
N SER A 236 -11.77 14.08 -13.95
CA SER A 236 -12.29 15.33 -13.39
C SER A 236 -12.61 15.17 -11.92
N SER A 237 -12.51 16.27 -11.18
CA SER A 237 -12.85 16.29 -9.77
C SER A 237 -14.34 16.04 -9.51
N GLY A 238 -14.66 15.52 -8.32
CA GLY A 238 -16.03 15.43 -7.82
C GLY A 238 -16.50 14.00 -7.53
N PHE A 239 -17.81 13.77 -7.70
CA PHE A 239 -18.48 12.52 -7.32
C PHE A 239 -18.38 11.45 -8.41
N SER A 240 -18.65 10.20 -8.00
CA SER A 240 -18.75 9.06 -8.91
C SER A 240 -19.95 9.18 -9.87
N ASP A 241 -19.75 8.69 -11.09
CA ASP A 241 -20.79 8.62 -12.12
C ASP A 241 -21.62 7.33 -12.02
N LEU A 242 -21.02 6.28 -11.46
CA LEU A 242 -21.63 4.99 -11.23
C LEU A 242 -21.15 4.41 -9.90
N LYS A 243 -22.07 3.77 -9.18
CA LYS A 243 -21.83 3.18 -7.86
C LYS A 243 -22.56 1.85 -7.71
N PHE A 244 -21.85 0.82 -7.25
CA PHE A 244 -22.44 -0.51 -6.96
C PHE A 244 -21.55 -1.32 -6.02
N SER A 245 -22.06 -2.40 -5.43
CA SER A 245 -21.27 -3.30 -4.57
C SER A 245 -20.93 -4.60 -5.29
N TYR A 246 -19.67 -5.01 -5.23
CA TYR A 246 -19.21 -6.27 -5.83
C TYR A 246 -17.95 -6.80 -5.15
N GLY A 247 -18.01 -8.06 -4.71
CA GLY A 247 -16.93 -8.74 -4.01
C GLY A 247 -16.87 -8.44 -2.51
N ASP A 248 -16.32 -9.39 -1.76
CA ASP A 248 -16.15 -9.24 -0.32
C ASP A 248 -14.94 -8.36 -0.01
N ALA A 249 -15.03 -7.61 1.09
CA ALA A 249 -14.04 -6.63 1.50
C ALA A 249 -12.71 -7.23 1.98
N ASP A 250 -12.55 -8.57 1.93
CA ASP A 250 -11.31 -9.28 2.18
C ASP A 250 -10.58 -9.71 0.87
N MET A 251 -11.22 -9.48 -0.28
CA MET A 251 -10.69 -9.81 -1.61
C MET A 251 -9.94 -8.62 -2.21
N VAL A 252 -9.00 -8.87 -3.13
CA VAL A 252 -8.25 -7.83 -3.84
C VAL A 252 -9.03 -7.40 -5.09
N PRO A 253 -9.44 -6.12 -5.23
CA PRO A 253 -10.07 -5.61 -6.44
C PRO A 253 -9.11 -5.58 -7.63
N VAL A 254 -9.61 -5.95 -8.79
CA VAL A 254 -8.89 -5.90 -10.08
C VAL A 254 -9.84 -5.44 -11.18
N ALA A 255 -9.32 -4.99 -12.33
CA ALA A 255 -10.13 -4.57 -13.46
C ALA A 255 -9.47 -4.96 -14.78
N GLY A 256 -10.28 -5.20 -15.79
CA GLY A 256 -9.84 -5.56 -17.14
C GLY A 256 -11.02 -5.77 -18.08
N ASP A 257 -10.73 -5.86 -19.36
CA ASP A 257 -11.68 -6.31 -20.39
C ASP A 257 -11.65 -7.85 -20.47
N TRP A 258 -12.51 -8.52 -19.71
CA TRP A 258 -12.44 -9.98 -19.53
C TRP A 258 -13.01 -10.78 -20.70
N ASP A 259 -13.90 -10.18 -21.50
CA ASP A 259 -14.56 -10.83 -22.64
C ASP A 259 -14.24 -10.21 -24.00
N GLY A 260 -13.35 -9.22 -24.04
CA GLY A 260 -12.79 -8.65 -25.26
C GLY A 260 -13.79 -7.75 -25.99
N ASP A 261 -14.72 -7.12 -25.26
CA ASP A 261 -15.74 -6.25 -25.84
C ASP A 261 -15.29 -4.78 -25.96
N GLY A 262 -14.06 -4.48 -25.52
CA GLY A 262 -13.46 -3.16 -25.45
C GLY A 262 -13.75 -2.41 -24.15
N ARG A 263 -14.51 -3.00 -23.20
CA ARG A 263 -14.92 -2.35 -21.97
C ARG A 263 -14.33 -3.04 -20.73
N TRP A 264 -13.69 -2.24 -19.90
CA TRP A 264 -13.18 -2.72 -18.62
C TRP A 264 -14.30 -2.90 -17.60
N THR A 265 -14.22 -4.00 -16.86
CA THR A 265 -15.23 -4.38 -15.88
C THR A 265 -14.59 -4.97 -14.61
N PRO A 266 -15.32 -5.01 -13.48
CA PRO A 266 -14.74 -5.38 -12.19
C PRO A 266 -14.35 -6.86 -12.08
N GLY A 267 -13.32 -7.13 -11.29
CA GLY A 267 -13.01 -8.44 -10.75
C GLY A 267 -12.57 -8.34 -9.28
N VAL A 268 -12.64 -9.44 -8.55
CA VAL A 268 -12.06 -9.57 -7.21
C VAL A 268 -11.31 -10.89 -7.06
N VAL A 269 -10.24 -10.88 -6.26
CA VAL A 269 -9.36 -12.02 -6.07
C VAL A 269 -9.30 -12.42 -4.60
N ALA A 270 -9.80 -13.61 -4.28
CA ALA A 270 -9.83 -14.15 -2.93
C ALA A 270 -8.61 -15.03 -2.63
N ASN A 271 -8.27 -15.11 -1.35
CA ASN A 271 -7.32 -16.07 -0.82
C ASN A 271 -8.00 -17.41 -0.54
N GLU A 272 -7.47 -18.48 -1.13
CA GLU A 272 -7.83 -19.86 -0.82
C GLU A 272 -6.65 -20.55 -0.15
N VAL A 273 -6.86 -21.76 0.38
CA VAL A 273 -5.86 -22.51 1.18
C VAL A 273 -4.48 -22.58 0.52
N ASN A 274 -4.41 -22.78 -0.80
CA ASN A 274 -3.14 -22.89 -1.55
C ASN A 274 -3.12 -22.10 -2.87
N SER A 275 -4.16 -21.30 -3.14
CA SER A 275 -4.33 -20.63 -4.43
C SER A 275 -5.02 -19.28 -4.29
N ARG A 276 -5.02 -18.50 -5.36
CA ARG A 276 -5.98 -17.40 -5.52
C ARG A 276 -7.20 -17.87 -6.30
N ARG A 277 -8.37 -17.41 -5.89
CA ARG A 277 -9.62 -17.55 -6.66
C ARG A 277 -10.00 -16.21 -7.26
N TRP A 278 -10.23 -16.20 -8.56
CA TRP A 278 -10.62 -15.03 -9.33
C TRP A 278 -12.12 -15.06 -9.55
N TYR A 279 -12.79 -13.92 -9.35
CA TYR A 279 -14.21 -13.71 -9.59
C TYR A 279 -14.37 -12.51 -10.52
N LEU A 280 -14.56 -12.76 -11.81
CA LEU A 280 -14.64 -11.74 -12.85
C LEU A 280 -16.09 -11.44 -13.22
N LYS A 281 -16.35 -10.20 -13.59
CA LYS A 281 -17.67 -9.73 -13.97
C LYS A 281 -17.60 -8.98 -15.28
N ASN A 282 -18.52 -9.24 -16.21
CA ASN A 282 -18.55 -8.62 -17.54
C ASN A 282 -19.55 -7.46 -17.60
N SER A 283 -19.80 -6.82 -16.45
CA SER A 283 -20.67 -5.66 -16.37
C SER A 283 -20.30 -4.76 -15.19
N LEU A 284 -20.55 -3.46 -15.34
CA LEU A 284 -20.44 -2.49 -14.24
C LEU A 284 -21.67 -2.59 -13.32
N SER A 285 -21.84 -3.72 -12.65
CA SER A 285 -22.95 -3.96 -11.73
C SER A 285 -22.50 -4.81 -10.55
N GLY A 286 -23.39 -4.97 -9.55
CA GLY A 286 -23.16 -5.90 -8.45
C GLY A 286 -23.60 -7.34 -8.74
N GLY A 287 -23.61 -8.17 -7.71
CA GLY A 287 -24.13 -9.54 -7.76
C GLY A 287 -23.04 -10.59 -7.93
N VAL A 288 -23.40 -11.75 -8.47
CA VAL A 288 -22.48 -12.88 -8.68
C VAL A 288 -21.51 -12.59 -9.84
N SER A 289 -20.36 -13.26 -9.82
CA SER A 289 -19.38 -13.27 -10.91
C SER A 289 -19.93 -14.00 -12.13
N ASP A 290 -19.50 -13.58 -13.31
CA ASP A 290 -19.81 -14.24 -14.58
C ASP A 290 -18.80 -15.36 -14.89
N VAL A 291 -17.55 -15.19 -14.42
CA VAL A 291 -16.46 -16.17 -14.56
C VAL A 291 -15.73 -16.33 -13.23
N ASP A 292 -15.49 -17.56 -12.79
CA ASP A 292 -14.64 -17.84 -11.64
C ASP A 292 -13.70 -19.02 -11.85
N PHE A 293 -12.48 -18.93 -11.30
CA PHE A 293 -11.47 -19.99 -11.42
C PHE A 293 -10.33 -19.82 -10.41
N LEU A 294 -9.52 -20.87 -10.27
CA LEU A 294 -8.29 -20.85 -9.47
C LEU A 294 -7.08 -20.59 -10.37
N TYR A 295 -6.26 -19.60 -10.03
CA TYR A 295 -4.99 -19.35 -10.69
C TYR A 295 -4.02 -18.59 -9.78
N GLY A 296 -2.78 -19.07 -9.69
CA GLY A 296 -1.72 -18.48 -8.86
C GLY A 296 -1.72 -18.96 -7.40
N GLY A 297 -0.58 -18.82 -6.74
CA GLY A 297 -0.39 -19.23 -5.34
C GLY A 297 -1.02 -18.25 -4.33
N LYS A 298 -1.40 -18.76 -3.15
CA LYS A 298 -2.11 -17.98 -2.11
C LYS A 298 -1.42 -16.68 -1.68
N ASP A 299 -0.08 -16.65 -1.68
CA ASP A 299 0.68 -15.46 -1.24
C ASP A 299 1.10 -14.56 -2.41
N ALA A 300 0.77 -14.95 -3.64
CA ALA A 300 1.13 -14.17 -4.82
C ALA A 300 0.22 -12.96 -4.98
N VAL A 301 0.76 -11.84 -5.48
CA VAL A 301 0.00 -10.61 -5.75
C VAL A 301 -0.66 -10.73 -7.12
N PRO A 302 -1.98 -10.51 -7.24
CA PRO A 302 -2.67 -10.55 -8.53
C PRO A 302 -2.29 -9.34 -9.40
N VAL A 303 -2.12 -9.60 -10.70
CA VAL A 303 -1.90 -8.57 -11.74
C VAL A 303 -2.76 -8.90 -12.97
N VAL A 304 -3.04 -7.91 -13.81
CA VAL A 304 -3.93 -8.04 -14.98
C VAL A 304 -3.30 -7.40 -16.21
N GLY A 305 -3.52 -7.98 -17.38
CA GLY A 305 -3.09 -7.40 -18.65
C GLY A 305 -3.45 -8.27 -19.84
N ASP A 306 -3.35 -7.70 -21.03
CA ASP A 306 -3.44 -8.42 -22.30
C ASP A 306 -2.04 -8.94 -22.70
N TRP A 307 -1.63 -10.07 -22.13
CA TRP A 307 -0.27 -10.60 -22.25
C TRP A 307 0.08 -11.12 -23.65
N ASP A 308 -0.90 -11.33 -24.54
CA ASP A 308 -0.68 -11.80 -25.91
C ASP A 308 -1.25 -10.90 -26.99
N GLY A 309 -1.71 -9.70 -26.61
CA GLY A 309 -2.14 -8.65 -27.53
C GLY A 309 -3.39 -9.03 -28.32
N ASN A 310 -4.28 -9.80 -27.73
CA ASN A 310 -5.49 -10.28 -28.39
C ASN A 310 -6.73 -9.39 -28.15
N GLY A 311 -6.59 -8.35 -27.33
CA GLY A 311 -7.65 -7.43 -26.90
C GLY A 311 -8.34 -7.84 -25.59
N THR A 312 -8.00 -8.99 -24.99
CA THR A 312 -8.62 -9.49 -23.75
C THR A 312 -7.65 -9.38 -22.58
N SER A 313 -8.09 -8.74 -21.50
CA SER A 313 -7.38 -8.77 -20.22
C SER A 313 -7.47 -10.15 -19.58
N THR A 314 -6.33 -10.66 -19.12
CA THR A 314 -6.22 -11.99 -18.53
C THR A 314 -5.36 -12.00 -17.26
N PRO A 315 -5.44 -13.05 -16.42
CA PRO A 315 -4.86 -13.04 -15.08
C PRO A 315 -3.35 -13.26 -15.11
N GLY A 316 -2.66 -12.62 -14.17
CA GLY A 316 -1.28 -12.90 -13.81
C GLY A 316 -1.13 -12.90 -12.29
N VAL A 317 -0.04 -13.50 -11.81
CA VAL A 317 0.37 -13.34 -10.41
C VAL A 317 1.87 -13.06 -10.33
N VAL A 318 2.28 -12.32 -9.30
CA VAL A 318 3.68 -12.11 -8.97
C VAL A 318 4.00 -12.62 -7.58
N SER A 319 5.13 -13.32 -7.46
CA SER A 319 5.60 -13.88 -6.19
C SER A 319 7.07 -13.55 -5.97
N ALA A 320 7.46 -13.43 -4.70
CA ALA A 320 8.84 -13.18 -4.35
C ALA A 320 9.70 -14.42 -4.64
N ASP A 321 10.76 -14.25 -5.43
CA ASP A 321 11.71 -15.30 -5.75
C ASP A 321 13.14 -14.76 -5.70
N SER A 322 13.87 -15.12 -4.64
CA SER A 322 15.30 -14.81 -4.49
C SER A 322 15.63 -13.30 -4.57
N GLY A 323 14.71 -12.45 -4.13
CA GLY A 323 14.85 -10.98 -4.13
C GLY A 323 14.35 -10.28 -5.39
N ALA A 324 13.92 -11.02 -6.41
CA ALA A 324 13.23 -10.50 -7.59
C ALA A 324 11.76 -10.96 -7.63
N TRP A 325 10.88 -10.20 -8.29
CA TRP A 325 9.54 -10.68 -8.58
C TRP A 325 9.61 -11.74 -9.68
N LYS A 326 8.95 -12.88 -9.43
CA LYS A 326 8.64 -13.89 -10.44
C LYS A 326 7.22 -13.64 -10.93
N TRP A 327 7.10 -13.31 -12.20
CA TRP A 327 5.85 -13.09 -12.90
C TRP A 327 5.38 -14.41 -13.50
N GLU A 328 4.13 -14.78 -13.25
CA GLU A 328 3.48 -15.98 -13.77
C GLU A 328 2.16 -15.55 -14.41
N LEU A 329 2.18 -15.42 -15.73
CA LEU A 329 1.10 -14.82 -16.52
C LEU A 329 0.33 -15.91 -17.26
N ARG A 330 -0.97 -15.69 -17.44
CA ARG A 330 -1.86 -16.65 -18.08
C ARG A 330 -2.75 -15.95 -19.10
N ASN A 331 -2.71 -16.43 -20.33
CA ASN A 331 -3.44 -15.88 -21.47
C ASN A 331 -4.90 -16.37 -21.55
N ALA A 332 -5.54 -16.64 -20.41
CA ALA A 332 -6.91 -17.14 -20.39
C ALA A 332 -7.60 -16.85 -19.06
N ASN A 333 -8.87 -16.44 -19.14
CA ASN A 333 -9.78 -16.29 -17.99
C ASN A 333 -10.31 -17.66 -17.53
N SER A 334 -9.39 -18.54 -17.13
CA SER A 334 -9.66 -19.89 -16.64
C SER A 334 -8.53 -20.35 -15.71
N GLY A 335 -8.70 -21.45 -14.99
CA GLY A 335 -7.59 -22.09 -14.27
C GLY A 335 -6.66 -22.85 -15.21
N GLY A 336 -5.45 -23.18 -14.77
CA GLY A 336 -4.49 -23.96 -15.55
C GLY A 336 -3.05 -23.56 -15.31
N GLY A 337 -2.15 -24.02 -16.18
CA GLY A 337 -0.72 -23.72 -16.11
C GLY A 337 -0.36 -22.29 -16.51
N VAL A 338 0.88 -21.92 -16.24
CA VAL A 338 1.47 -20.62 -16.62
C VAL A 338 1.69 -20.58 -18.14
N SER A 339 1.28 -19.48 -18.79
CA SER A 339 1.54 -19.23 -20.22
C SER A 339 2.90 -18.58 -20.42
N ASN A 340 3.21 -17.54 -19.64
CA ASN A 340 4.48 -16.81 -19.69
C ASN A 340 5.05 -16.64 -18.28
N THR A 341 6.37 -16.77 -18.14
CA THR A 341 7.06 -16.53 -16.87
C THR A 341 8.39 -15.84 -17.08
N LEU A 342 8.69 -14.91 -16.19
CA LEU A 342 9.93 -14.15 -16.18
C LEU A 342 10.24 -13.65 -14.76
N ARG A 343 11.51 -13.36 -14.49
CA ARG A 343 11.98 -12.69 -13.28
C ARG A 343 12.34 -11.25 -13.62
N TYR A 344 11.62 -10.32 -13.02
CA TYR A 344 11.79 -8.91 -13.31
C TYR A 344 11.43 -8.03 -12.11
N GLY A 345 12.28 -7.05 -11.81
CA GLY A 345 12.06 -6.08 -10.74
C GLY A 345 12.33 -6.62 -9.33
N ASN A 346 12.60 -5.72 -8.40
CA ASN A 346 12.96 -6.05 -7.02
C ASN A 346 11.71 -6.29 -6.16
N VAL A 347 11.71 -7.29 -5.27
CA VAL A 347 10.52 -7.60 -4.43
C VAL A 347 10.08 -6.51 -3.45
N ASN A 348 10.86 -5.44 -3.28
CA ASN A 348 10.49 -4.28 -2.46
C ASN A 348 9.85 -3.14 -3.28
N THR A 349 9.52 -3.41 -4.54
CA THR A 349 8.89 -2.45 -5.47
C THR A 349 7.47 -2.88 -5.80
N TRP A 350 6.67 -1.96 -6.31
CA TRP A 350 5.27 -2.18 -6.64
C TRP A 350 5.15 -2.75 -8.04
N PRO A 351 4.64 -3.99 -8.20
CA PRO A 351 4.40 -4.56 -9.52
C PRO A 351 3.20 -3.88 -10.17
N VAL A 352 3.39 -3.35 -11.38
CA VAL A 352 2.32 -2.77 -12.20
C VAL A 352 2.45 -3.24 -13.65
N THR A 353 1.39 -3.08 -14.44
CA THR A 353 1.29 -3.66 -15.79
C THR A 353 0.68 -2.65 -16.75
N GLY A 354 1.04 -2.78 -18.03
CA GLY A 354 0.60 -1.86 -19.07
C GLY A 354 1.23 -2.20 -20.42
N ASP A 355 0.68 -1.67 -21.49
CA ASP A 355 1.29 -1.65 -22.82
C ASP A 355 2.19 -0.41 -22.95
N TRP A 356 3.44 -0.48 -22.46
CA TRP A 356 4.29 0.71 -22.32
C TRP A 356 4.80 1.27 -23.64
N ASP A 357 4.84 0.48 -24.71
CA ASP A 357 5.33 0.87 -26.03
C ASP A 357 4.23 0.96 -27.10
N GLY A 358 2.97 0.71 -26.71
CA GLY A 358 1.80 0.83 -27.58
C GLY A 358 1.72 -0.26 -28.64
N ASN A 359 2.31 -1.43 -28.40
CA ASN A 359 2.38 -2.51 -29.37
C ASN A 359 1.18 -3.48 -29.30
N GLY A 360 0.28 -3.27 -28.34
CA GLY A 360 -0.89 -4.09 -28.02
C GLY A 360 -0.65 -5.14 -26.94
N THR A 361 0.60 -5.45 -26.60
CA THR A 361 0.96 -6.48 -25.60
C THR A 361 1.33 -5.83 -24.28
N TRP A 362 0.61 -6.22 -23.23
CA TRP A 362 0.86 -5.75 -21.88
C TRP A 362 2.07 -6.45 -21.27
N THR A 363 2.88 -5.69 -20.55
CA THR A 363 4.17 -6.13 -20.04
C THR A 363 4.42 -5.62 -18.61
N PRO A 364 5.30 -6.28 -17.85
CA PRO A 364 5.62 -5.88 -16.48
C PRO A 364 6.30 -4.53 -16.35
N ALA A 365 6.01 -3.87 -15.24
CA ALA A 365 6.80 -2.77 -14.71
C ALA A 365 6.92 -2.91 -13.19
N VAL A 366 7.91 -2.23 -12.63
CA VAL A 366 7.99 -2.01 -11.19
C VAL A 366 8.19 -0.55 -10.84
N VAL A 367 7.55 -0.13 -9.76
CA VAL A 367 7.66 1.24 -9.24
C VAL A 367 8.28 1.19 -7.87
N ASP A 368 9.45 1.80 -7.74
CA ASP A 368 10.16 1.92 -6.48
C ASP A 368 9.73 3.18 -5.73
N ASP A 369 9.61 3.04 -4.41
CA ASP A 369 9.19 4.08 -3.47
C ASP A 369 10.35 4.50 -2.55
N ALA A 370 11.54 4.63 -3.12
CA ALA A 370 12.69 5.17 -2.40
C ALA A 370 12.47 6.66 -2.05
N ASP A 371 13.15 7.14 -1.01
CA ASP A 371 13.12 8.55 -0.58
C ASP A 371 13.36 9.49 -1.77
N GLY A 372 12.30 10.20 -2.20
CA GLY A 372 12.33 11.07 -3.38
C GLY A 372 11.19 10.79 -4.37
N PRO A 373 11.34 11.19 -5.65
CA PRO A 373 10.34 10.89 -6.65
C PRO A 373 10.34 9.39 -6.97
N ARG A 374 9.15 8.82 -7.20
CA ARG A 374 9.00 7.42 -7.56
C ARG A 374 9.78 7.09 -8.82
N ARG A 375 10.44 5.94 -8.82
CA ARG A 375 11.25 5.47 -9.95
C ARG A 375 10.52 4.35 -10.65
N TRP A 376 10.19 4.56 -11.92
CA TRP A 376 9.51 3.60 -12.76
C TRP A 376 10.54 2.84 -13.58
N PHE A 377 10.38 1.52 -13.63
CA PHE A 377 11.19 0.60 -14.40
C PHE A 377 10.24 -0.24 -15.23
N LEU A 378 10.19 0.01 -16.53
CA LEU A 378 9.29 -0.67 -17.46
C LEU A 378 10.04 -1.71 -18.27
N LYS A 379 9.36 -2.78 -18.62
CA LYS A 379 9.85 -3.83 -19.49
C LYS A 379 8.92 -3.96 -20.67
N ASN A 380 9.44 -4.15 -21.88
CA ASN A 380 8.66 -4.22 -23.11
C ASN A 380 8.61 -5.64 -23.71
N ASP A 381 8.98 -6.66 -22.94
CA ASP A 381 8.89 -8.05 -23.35
C ASP A 381 8.55 -9.01 -22.20
N LEU A 382 7.97 -10.16 -22.55
CA LEU A 382 7.60 -11.22 -21.61
C LEU A 382 8.56 -12.41 -21.60
N THR A 383 9.67 -12.33 -22.34
CA THR A 383 10.48 -13.51 -22.68
C THR A 383 11.86 -13.53 -22.03
N THR A 384 12.31 -12.38 -21.51
CA THR A 384 13.64 -12.23 -20.94
C THR A 384 13.57 -11.84 -19.47
N ASP A 385 14.48 -12.37 -18.66
CA ASP A 385 14.71 -11.87 -17.30
C ASP A 385 15.59 -10.61 -17.34
N GLY A 386 15.62 -9.85 -16.25
CA GLY A 386 16.70 -8.88 -16.01
C GLY A 386 16.28 -7.41 -15.92
N LEU A 387 16.97 -6.54 -16.68
CA LEU A 387 16.88 -5.08 -16.53
C LEU A 387 15.66 -4.49 -17.23
N ALA A 388 15.34 -3.24 -16.87
CA ALA A 388 14.30 -2.44 -17.50
C ALA A 388 14.73 -1.94 -18.87
N ASP A 389 13.77 -1.83 -19.80
CA ASP A 389 13.96 -1.21 -21.11
C ASP A 389 13.80 0.32 -21.01
N VAL A 390 12.90 0.78 -20.15
CA VAL A 390 12.62 2.20 -19.91
C VAL A 390 12.69 2.48 -18.42
N GLN A 391 13.30 3.61 -18.05
CA GLN A 391 13.32 4.09 -16.67
C GLN A 391 13.16 5.61 -16.59
N PHE A 392 12.39 6.08 -15.62
CA PHE A 392 12.19 7.51 -15.37
C PHE A 392 11.67 7.77 -13.96
N ASN A 393 11.67 9.03 -13.54
CA ASN A 393 11.16 9.46 -12.25
C ASN A 393 9.84 10.22 -12.46
N PHE A 394 8.75 9.75 -11.85
CA PHE A 394 7.45 10.41 -11.89
C PHE A 394 6.64 10.09 -10.63
N GLY A 395 6.14 11.13 -9.98
CA GLY A 395 5.33 11.03 -8.78
C GLY A 395 6.12 11.19 -7.48
N SER A 396 5.41 11.48 -6.39
CA SER A 396 6.01 11.70 -5.06
C SER A 396 6.01 10.43 -4.21
N HIS A 397 6.94 10.36 -3.26
CA HIS A 397 6.97 9.31 -2.24
C HIS A 397 5.59 9.14 -1.54
N GLY A 398 5.19 7.90 -1.26
CA GLY A 398 3.94 7.58 -0.56
C GLY A 398 2.66 7.63 -1.41
N THR A 399 2.74 7.91 -2.70
CA THR A 399 1.58 7.89 -3.64
C THR A 399 1.35 6.48 -4.21
N TYR A 400 0.19 6.09 -4.75
CA TYR A 400 0.01 4.73 -5.29
C TYR A 400 0.15 4.80 -6.82
N PRO A 401 0.98 3.97 -7.49
CA PRO A 401 1.03 3.91 -8.94
C PRO A 401 -0.27 3.35 -9.49
N VAL A 402 -0.82 4.02 -10.48
CA VAL A 402 -2.03 3.64 -11.19
C VAL A 402 -1.81 3.89 -12.68
N PRO A 403 -1.30 2.89 -13.43
CA PRO A 403 -1.15 3.03 -14.87
C PRO A 403 -2.51 3.04 -15.57
N GLY A 404 -2.59 3.76 -16.69
CA GLY A 404 -3.77 3.78 -17.56
C GLY A 404 -3.44 4.49 -18.87
N ASP A 405 -4.18 4.19 -19.93
CA ASP A 405 -4.18 5.00 -21.16
C ASP A 405 -4.96 6.30 -20.89
N TRP A 406 -4.28 7.31 -20.33
CA TRP A 406 -4.93 8.52 -19.83
C TRP A 406 -5.24 9.51 -20.94
N ASN A 407 -4.53 9.46 -22.06
CA ASN A 407 -4.75 10.44 -23.13
C ASN A 407 -5.73 9.92 -24.20
N GLY A 408 -5.99 8.61 -24.27
CA GLY A 408 -6.78 7.95 -25.31
C GLY A 408 -6.28 8.20 -26.74
N ALA A 409 -5.05 8.69 -26.87
CA ALA A 409 -4.42 9.12 -28.11
C ALA A 409 -3.53 8.02 -28.70
N THR A 410 -3.06 7.08 -27.88
CA THR A 410 -2.28 5.91 -28.28
C THR A 410 -2.76 4.68 -27.53
N ALA A 411 -2.44 3.48 -28.00
CA ALA A 411 -2.69 2.27 -27.21
C ALA A 411 -1.75 2.14 -25.99
N ALA A 412 -0.82 3.08 -25.82
CA ALA A 412 0.17 2.99 -24.75
C ALA A 412 -0.47 3.27 -23.38
N THR A 413 -0.02 2.53 -22.37
CA THR A 413 -0.37 2.77 -20.99
C THR A 413 0.59 3.79 -20.40
N GLU A 414 0.06 4.92 -19.94
CA GLU A 414 0.87 5.96 -19.32
C GLU A 414 0.96 5.85 -17.78
N PRO A 415 2.02 6.43 -17.19
CA PRO A 415 2.15 6.53 -15.74
C PRO A 415 1.06 7.41 -15.12
N GLY A 416 0.43 6.92 -14.07
CA GLY A 416 -0.38 7.71 -13.15
C GLY A 416 0.02 7.40 -11.71
N ILE A 417 -0.20 8.36 -10.82
CA ILE A 417 -0.08 8.17 -9.37
C ILE A 417 -1.28 8.79 -8.65
N VAL A 418 -1.57 8.28 -7.46
CA VAL A 418 -2.60 8.86 -6.58
C VAL A 418 -2.10 9.10 -5.17
N ALA A 419 -2.39 10.26 -4.61
CA ALA A 419 -2.19 10.54 -3.19
C ALA A 419 -3.50 10.35 -2.43
N ASN A 420 -3.47 9.57 -1.36
CA ASN A 420 -4.61 9.42 -0.45
C ASN A 420 -4.41 10.38 0.74
N TYR A 421 -5.32 11.34 0.93
CA TYR A 421 -5.18 12.34 1.99
C TYR A 421 -5.96 12.01 3.28
N ASP A 422 -7.08 11.30 3.18
CA ASP A 422 -7.99 11.06 4.32
C ASP A 422 -8.92 9.84 4.15
N GLU A 423 -8.50 8.84 3.38
CA GLU A 423 -9.24 7.62 3.00
C GLU A 423 -10.45 7.83 2.08
N ARG A 424 -10.91 9.08 1.92
CA ARG A 424 -12.11 9.45 1.15
C ARG A 424 -11.80 10.35 -0.04
N MET A 425 -10.64 11.00 -0.06
CA MET A 425 -10.25 11.85 -1.16
C MET A 425 -8.89 11.42 -1.72
N TRP A 426 -8.91 11.05 -3.01
CA TRP A 426 -7.71 10.74 -3.77
C TRP A 426 -7.41 11.89 -4.72
N ARG A 427 -6.16 12.34 -4.73
CA ARG A 427 -5.67 13.23 -5.77
C ARG A 427 -4.90 12.43 -6.80
N TRP A 428 -5.34 12.53 -8.03
CA TRP A 428 -4.80 11.85 -9.19
C TRP A 428 -3.82 12.78 -9.88
N TYR A 429 -2.67 12.25 -10.28
CA TYR A 429 -1.68 12.95 -11.10
C TYR A 429 -1.30 12.02 -12.26
N LEU A 430 -1.54 12.48 -13.48
CA LEU A 430 -1.51 11.65 -14.68
C LEU A 430 -0.49 12.19 -15.68
N LYS A 431 0.11 11.28 -16.44
CA LYS A 431 0.94 11.59 -17.60
C LYS A 431 0.20 11.30 -18.89
N ASP A 432 0.49 12.09 -19.91
CA ASP A 432 0.06 11.85 -21.29
C ASP A 432 1.14 11.12 -22.11
N THR A 433 2.29 10.79 -21.50
CA THR A 433 3.35 10.03 -22.15
C THR A 433 4.09 9.16 -21.15
N VAL A 434 4.73 8.10 -21.64
CA VAL A 434 5.69 7.29 -20.88
C VAL A 434 6.98 8.08 -20.65
N SER A 435 6.95 9.00 -19.69
CA SER A 435 8.04 9.91 -19.37
C SER A 435 8.03 10.36 -17.91
N GLY A 436 9.18 10.87 -17.46
CA GLY A 436 9.32 11.45 -16.13
C GLY A 436 8.92 12.93 -16.05
N GLY A 437 9.05 13.51 -14.86
CA GLY A 437 8.84 14.94 -14.62
C GLY A 437 7.56 15.24 -13.85
N VAL A 438 6.91 16.35 -14.22
CA VAL A 438 5.63 16.77 -13.62
C VAL A 438 4.46 16.13 -14.36
N ASP A 439 3.32 16.07 -13.69
CA ASP A 439 2.05 15.64 -14.25
C ASP A 439 1.56 16.56 -15.37
N ASP A 440 0.84 15.97 -16.32
CA ASP A 440 0.18 16.68 -17.41
C ASP A 440 -1.27 17.04 -17.01
N ASN A 441 -1.87 16.24 -16.11
CA ASN A 441 -3.20 16.45 -15.56
C ASN A 441 -3.28 16.06 -14.07
N TYR A 442 -4.04 16.80 -13.27
CA TYR A 442 -4.36 16.41 -11.90
C TYR A 442 -5.79 16.82 -11.49
N PHE A 443 -6.41 16.02 -10.62
CA PHE A 443 -7.75 16.29 -10.10
C PHE A 443 -8.03 15.50 -8.81
N ASP A 444 -9.11 15.87 -8.11
CA ASP A 444 -9.51 15.29 -6.83
C ASP A 444 -10.78 14.44 -6.97
N TYR A 445 -10.66 13.12 -6.85
CA TYR A 445 -11.76 12.16 -7.02
C TYR A 445 -11.76 11.09 -5.92
N GLY A 446 -12.95 10.62 -5.53
CA GLY A 446 -13.12 9.53 -4.55
C GLY A 446 -14.04 9.89 -3.38
N ASN A 447 -14.47 11.15 -3.24
CA ASN A 447 -15.30 11.56 -2.13
C ASN A 447 -16.79 11.45 -2.49
N ASP A 448 -17.56 10.64 -1.74
CA ASP A 448 -19.03 10.54 -1.86
C ASP A 448 -19.77 11.40 -0.81
N ALA A 449 -19.06 12.14 0.07
CA ALA A 449 -19.65 13.01 1.08
C ALA A 449 -19.24 14.49 0.88
N PRO A 450 -20.16 15.46 0.89
CA PRO A 450 -19.77 16.86 0.82
C PRO A 450 -18.86 17.21 2.01
N TYR A 451 -17.65 17.71 1.73
CA TYR A 451 -16.84 18.39 2.73
C TYR A 451 -17.67 19.57 3.27
N PRO A 452 -17.96 19.66 4.58
CA PRO A 452 -18.47 20.88 5.15
C PRO A 452 -17.29 21.85 5.30
N TYR A 453 -16.92 22.54 4.22
CA TYR A 453 -16.23 23.81 4.39
C TYR A 453 -17.26 24.84 4.88
N THR A 454 -17.31 25.07 6.19
CA THR A 454 -17.68 26.40 6.68
C THR A 454 -16.42 27.25 6.62
N PHE A 455 -16.51 28.33 5.83
CA PHE A 455 -15.49 29.33 5.50
C PHE A 455 -14.62 29.79 6.67
#